data_AF-K5WQ39-F1
#
_entry.id   AF-K5WQ39-F1
#
_cell.length_a   1.000
_cell.length_b   1.000
_cell.length_c   1.000
_cell.angle_alpha   90.00
_cell.angle_beta   90.00
_cell.angle_gamma   90.00
#
_symmetry.space_group_name_H-M   'P 1'
#
loop_
_entity.id
_entity.type
_entity.pdbx_description
1 polymer ?
#
loop_
_entity_poly.entity_id
_entity_poly.type
_entity_poly.pdbx_seq_one_letter_code
_entity_poly.pdbx_strand_id
1 'polypeptide(L)'
;MTSMGPPRSPVPPAASSSTPQKTAHSLAILQEYTHTLDSVPLDLSRNFADLRELDAVLSSSMTSVTSKVIELTNMIENRSSSKEDRLWLLAEIADEVSRLKPGADDKIRVACHAADGLKSHKAHMTSLLQHMPEPEYGQMAGMLSRKTVYPHVATRHYVPAGIAGEGGRRQRRSALLSNGAVMEATPNKRKRVAADDG
;
A
#
# COMPACT_ATOMS: atom_id res chain seq x y z
N MET A 1 22.83 -67.84 39.55
CA MET A 1 22.58 -67.41 38.16
C MET A 1 22.18 -65.94 38.22
N THR A 2 23.14 -65.02 38.04
CA THR A 2 22.90 -63.58 38.03
C THR A 2 23.49 -63.04 36.73
N SER A 3 22.60 -62.74 35.79
CA SER A 3 22.90 -62.20 34.45
C SER A 3 23.24 -60.71 34.59
N MET A 4 24.49 -60.35 34.29
CA MET A 4 24.94 -58.96 34.13
C MET A 4 24.48 -58.47 32.75
N GLY A 5 23.60 -57.47 32.73
CA GLY A 5 23.20 -56.77 31.51
C GLY A 5 24.35 -55.94 30.91
N PRO A 6 24.37 -55.70 29.59
CA PRO A 6 25.47 -55.02 28.92
C PRO A 6 25.58 -53.54 29.32
N PRO A 7 26.79 -52.97 29.32
CA PRO A 7 27.02 -51.57 29.67
C PRO A 7 26.35 -50.64 28.67
N ARG A 8 25.58 -49.66 29.17
CA ARG A 8 25.04 -48.57 28.36
C ARG A 8 26.19 -47.79 27.74
N SER A 9 26.25 -47.78 26.41
CA SER A 9 27.15 -46.88 25.67
C SER A 9 26.75 -45.42 25.92
N PRO A 10 27.72 -44.50 26.07
CA PRO A 10 27.42 -43.08 26.17
C PRO A 10 26.81 -42.60 24.86
N VAL A 11 25.62 -42.01 24.94
CA VAL A 11 25.02 -41.24 23.85
C VAL A 11 25.97 -40.08 23.53
N PRO A 12 26.47 -39.94 22.29
CA PRO A 12 27.27 -38.78 21.95
C PRO A 12 26.42 -37.52 22.10
N PRO A 13 26.91 -36.44 22.71
CA PRO A 13 26.22 -35.16 22.63
C PRO A 13 26.13 -34.79 21.15
N ALA A 14 24.93 -34.48 20.67
CA ALA A 14 24.73 -33.83 19.40
C ALA A 14 25.35 -32.41 19.47
N ALA A 15 26.68 -32.34 19.40
CA ALA A 15 27.40 -31.11 19.19
C ALA A 15 27.21 -30.77 17.71
N SER A 16 26.20 -29.94 17.42
CA SER A 16 26.24 -29.11 16.23
C SER A 16 27.59 -28.38 16.26
N SER A 17 28.44 -28.65 15.27
CA SER A 17 29.79 -28.08 15.17
C SER A 17 29.72 -26.61 14.74
N SER A 18 29.10 -25.78 15.58
CA SER A 18 29.17 -24.32 15.49
C SER A 18 30.57 -23.90 15.92
N THR A 19 31.38 -23.44 14.98
CA THR A 19 32.68 -22.87 15.31
C THR A 19 32.45 -21.50 15.97
N PRO A 20 33.29 -21.08 16.94
CA PRO A 20 33.12 -19.80 17.63
C PRO A 20 33.08 -18.61 16.66
N GLN A 21 33.69 -18.73 15.49
CA GLN A 21 33.64 -17.76 14.40
C GLN A 21 32.25 -17.65 13.76
N LYS A 22 31.54 -18.78 13.54
CA LYS A 22 30.16 -18.78 13.05
C LYS A 22 29.21 -18.11 14.03
N THR A 23 29.41 -18.35 15.33
CA THR A 23 28.63 -17.74 16.40
C THR A 23 28.89 -16.22 16.50
N ALA A 24 30.15 -15.79 16.41
CA ALA A 24 30.47 -14.37 16.41
C ALA A 24 29.86 -13.65 15.19
N HIS A 25 29.90 -14.27 14.02
CA HIS A 25 29.30 -13.74 12.79
C HIS A 25 27.76 -13.67 12.88
N SER A 26 27.10 -14.69 13.40
CA SER A 26 25.64 -14.68 13.57
C SER A 26 25.18 -13.60 14.56
N LEU A 27 25.92 -13.39 15.66
CA LEU A 27 25.63 -12.31 16.61
C LEU A 27 25.79 -10.93 15.98
N ALA A 28 26.80 -10.71 15.14
CA ALA A 28 26.97 -9.45 14.41
C ALA A 28 25.80 -9.17 13.46
N ILE A 29 25.37 -10.18 12.68
CA ILE A 29 24.19 -10.09 11.80
C ILE A 29 22.92 -9.80 12.60
N LEU A 30 22.72 -10.49 13.73
CA LEU A 30 21.56 -10.28 14.59
C LEU A 30 21.54 -8.88 15.20
N GLN A 31 22.70 -8.36 15.61
CA GLN A 31 22.81 -6.99 16.13
C GLN A 31 22.40 -5.96 15.08
N GLU A 32 22.85 -6.11 13.84
CA GLU A 32 22.47 -5.23 12.73
C GLU A 32 20.99 -5.37 12.34
N TYR A 33 20.46 -6.59 12.37
CA TYR A 33 19.06 -6.87 12.16
C TYR A 33 18.18 -6.20 13.23
N THR A 34 18.56 -6.31 14.51
CA THR A 34 17.87 -5.64 15.62
C THR A 34 17.96 -4.13 15.52
N HIS A 35 19.11 -3.58 15.14
CA HIS A 35 19.25 -2.14 14.92
C HIS A 35 18.29 -1.63 13.82
N THR A 36 18.14 -2.39 12.73
CA THR A 36 17.16 -2.08 11.68
C THR A 36 15.72 -2.19 12.21
N LEU A 37 15.42 -3.19 13.03
CA LEU A 37 14.09 -3.35 13.64
C LEU A 37 13.73 -2.20 14.59
N ASP A 38 14.71 -1.69 15.34
CA ASP A 38 14.50 -0.62 16.31
C ASP A 38 14.33 0.75 15.62
N SER A 39 14.95 0.97 14.46
CA SER A 39 14.83 2.25 13.73
C SER A 39 13.52 2.39 12.95
N VAL A 40 12.98 1.29 12.40
CA VAL A 40 11.79 1.31 11.53
C VAL A 40 10.56 2.00 12.16
N PRO A 41 10.17 1.71 13.43
CA PRO A 41 9.02 2.37 14.04
C PRO A 41 9.18 3.89 14.16
N LEU A 42 10.39 4.36 14.43
CA LEU A 42 10.69 5.79 14.55
C LEU A 42 10.59 6.49 13.19
N ASP A 43 11.19 5.91 12.16
CA ASP A 43 11.15 6.43 10.79
C ASP A 43 9.72 6.46 10.24
N LEU A 44 8.94 5.41 10.51
CA LEU A 44 7.54 5.33 10.10
C LEU A 44 6.69 6.38 10.84
N SER A 45 6.91 6.57 12.14
CA SER A 45 6.19 7.54 12.96
C SER A 45 6.42 8.97 12.44
N ARG A 46 7.65 9.30 12.07
CA ARG A 46 8.00 10.58 11.45
C ARG A 46 7.27 10.79 10.12
N ASN A 47 7.36 9.82 9.21
CA ASN A 47 6.70 9.91 7.91
C ASN A 47 5.17 10.03 8.02
N PHE A 48 4.54 9.36 9.00
CA PHE A 48 3.11 9.52 9.26
C PHE A 48 2.75 10.87 9.86
N ALA A 49 3.61 11.44 10.71
CA ALA A 49 3.40 12.80 11.22
C ALA A 49 3.42 13.81 10.07
N ASP A 50 4.41 13.72 9.17
CA ASP A 50 4.53 14.57 7.98
C ASP A 50 3.31 14.42 7.06
N LEU A 51 2.85 13.18 6.83
CA LEU A 51 1.62 12.94 6.06
C LEU A 51 0.38 13.56 6.69
N ARG A 52 0.26 13.52 8.02
CA ARG A 52 -0.88 14.11 8.73
C ARG A 52 -0.84 15.63 8.70
N GLU A 53 0.34 16.23 8.78
CA GLU A 53 0.50 17.67 8.63
C GLU A 53 0.07 18.12 7.22
N LEU A 54 0.57 17.46 6.18
CA LEU A 54 0.17 17.73 4.79
C LEU A 54 -1.33 17.50 4.58
N ASP A 55 -1.92 16.50 5.24
CA ASP A 55 -3.36 16.23 5.19
C ASP A 55 -4.19 17.32 5.84
N ALA A 56 -3.77 17.82 6.99
CA ALA A 56 -4.42 18.95 7.65
C ALA A 56 -4.36 20.22 6.80
N VAL A 57 -3.20 20.55 6.23
CA VAL A 57 -3.01 21.74 5.38
C VAL A 57 -3.89 21.67 4.14
N LEU A 58 -3.89 20.55 3.43
CA LEU A 58 -4.74 20.37 2.24
C LEU A 58 -6.22 20.38 2.57
N SER A 59 -6.63 19.77 3.68
CA SER A 59 -8.03 19.75 4.11
C SER A 59 -8.52 21.16 4.46
N SER A 60 -7.68 21.97 5.10
CA SER A 60 -7.98 23.38 5.37
C SER A 60 -8.17 24.18 4.07
N SER A 61 -7.24 24.03 3.12
CA SER A 61 -7.35 24.68 1.80
C SER A 61 -8.59 24.24 1.02
N MET A 62 -8.92 22.95 1.02
CA MET A 62 -10.13 22.43 0.37
C MET A 62 -11.41 22.98 1.02
N THR A 63 -11.42 23.13 2.34
CA THR A 63 -12.53 23.74 3.08
C THR A 63 -12.71 25.21 2.68
N SER A 64 -11.61 25.99 2.63
CA SER A 64 -11.61 27.39 2.16
C SER A 64 -12.21 27.52 0.75
N VAL A 65 -11.68 26.75 -0.21
CA VAL A 65 -12.17 26.74 -1.60
C VAL A 65 -13.65 26.39 -1.65
N THR A 66 -14.09 25.38 -0.89
CA THR A 66 -15.50 24.97 -0.86
C THR A 66 -16.39 26.11 -0.33
N SER A 67 -15.97 26.78 0.73
CA SER A 67 -16.68 27.94 1.27
C SER A 67 -16.80 29.08 0.25
N LYS A 68 -15.71 29.43 -0.46
CA LYS A 68 -15.72 30.46 -1.50
C LYS A 68 -16.59 30.09 -2.70
N VAL A 69 -16.61 28.81 -3.09
CA VAL A 69 -17.49 28.31 -4.15
C VAL A 69 -18.95 28.45 -3.72
N ILE A 70 -19.31 28.08 -2.49
CA ILE A 70 -20.67 28.24 -1.96
C ILE A 70 -21.06 29.72 -1.92
N GLU A 71 -20.16 30.61 -1.48
CA GLU A 71 -20.38 32.05 -1.48
C GLU A 71 -20.62 32.59 -2.90
N LEU A 72 -19.78 32.21 -3.86
CA LEU A 72 -19.94 32.58 -5.26
C LEU A 72 -21.29 32.09 -5.83
N THR A 73 -21.69 30.86 -5.51
CA THR A 73 -23.00 30.32 -5.88
C THR A 73 -24.13 31.19 -5.32
N ASN A 74 -24.09 31.52 -4.03
CA ASN A 74 -25.08 32.38 -3.39
C ASN A 74 -25.13 33.79 -4.01
N MET A 75 -23.97 34.36 -4.35
CA MET A 75 -23.84 35.65 -5.04
C MET A 75 -24.49 35.63 -6.44
N ILE A 76 -24.37 34.52 -7.16
CA ILE A 76 -24.97 34.33 -8.49
C ILE A 76 -26.48 34.13 -8.41
N GLU A 77 -26.94 33.26 -7.51
CA GLU A 77 -28.36 32.91 -7.36
C GLU A 77 -29.20 34.09 -6.89
N ASN A 78 -28.72 34.81 -5.87
CA ASN A 78 -29.46 35.92 -5.27
C ASN A 78 -29.23 37.26 -5.99
N ARG A 79 -28.34 37.31 -6.98
CA ARG A 79 -27.89 38.55 -7.67
C ARG A 79 -27.51 39.68 -6.69
N SER A 80 -26.97 39.31 -5.53
CA SER A 80 -26.70 40.23 -4.42
C SER A 80 -25.42 41.05 -4.60
N SER A 81 -24.60 40.73 -5.60
CA SER A 81 -23.26 41.30 -5.80
C SER A 81 -23.04 41.79 -7.23
N SER A 82 -22.04 42.66 -7.40
CA SER A 82 -21.66 43.17 -8.72
C SER A 82 -21.08 42.06 -9.60
N LYS A 83 -20.99 42.30 -10.91
CA LYS A 83 -20.30 41.37 -11.82
C LYS A 83 -18.80 41.31 -11.53
N GLU A 84 -18.23 42.42 -11.08
CA GLU A 84 -16.80 42.55 -10.79
C GLU A 84 -16.42 41.73 -9.56
N ASP A 85 -17.18 41.82 -8.47
CA ASP A 85 -16.91 41.06 -7.23
C ASP A 85 -16.95 39.54 -7.49
N ARG A 86 -17.87 39.09 -8.34
CA ARG A 86 -17.96 37.67 -8.72
C ARG A 86 -16.77 37.20 -9.55
N LEU A 87 -16.30 38.03 -10.48
CA LEU A 87 -15.10 37.72 -11.27
C LEU A 87 -13.85 37.70 -10.40
N TRP A 88 -13.78 38.61 -9.42
CA TRP A 88 -12.68 38.67 -8.47
C TRP A 88 -12.63 37.42 -7.58
N LEU A 89 -13.76 37.04 -6.99
CA LEU A 89 -13.86 35.81 -6.19
C LEU A 89 -13.57 34.55 -7.02
N LEU A 90 -14.00 34.52 -8.28
CA LEU A 90 -13.68 33.41 -9.19
C LEU A 90 -12.17 33.32 -9.48
N ALA A 91 -11.50 34.45 -9.69
CA ALA A 91 -10.04 34.48 -9.87
C ALA A 91 -9.32 33.96 -8.62
N GLU A 92 -9.76 34.36 -7.43
CA GLU A 92 -9.21 33.91 -6.17
C GLU A 92 -9.38 32.39 -5.96
N ILE A 93 -10.57 31.85 -6.29
CA ILE A 93 -10.82 30.40 -6.28
C ILE A 93 -9.90 29.69 -7.26
N ALA A 94 -9.72 30.21 -8.48
CA ALA A 94 -8.86 29.61 -9.48
C ALA A 94 -7.40 29.54 -9.00
N ASP A 95 -6.91 30.59 -8.37
CA ASP A 95 -5.57 30.65 -7.79
C ASP A 95 -5.41 29.66 -6.62
N GLU A 96 -6.38 29.55 -5.71
CA GLU A 96 -6.32 28.57 -4.62
C GLU A 96 -6.37 27.13 -5.12
N VAL A 97 -7.25 26.84 -6.08
CA VAL A 97 -7.36 25.50 -6.69
C VAL A 97 -6.08 25.11 -7.42
N SER A 98 -5.41 26.07 -8.07
CA SER A 98 -4.12 25.80 -8.72
C SER A 98 -3.05 25.29 -7.75
N ARG A 99 -3.13 25.70 -6.48
CA ARG A 99 -2.21 25.30 -5.40
C ARG A 99 -2.56 23.95 -4.77
N LEU A 100 -3.78 23.44 -4.94
CA LEU A 100 -4.17 22.12 -4.42
C LEU A 100 -3.40 20.98 -5.10
N LYS A 101 -3.15 21.09 -6.40
CA LYS A 101 -2.42 20.07 -7.18
C LYS A 101 -1.02 19.78 -6.62
N PRO A 102 -0.11 20.77 -6.49
CA PRO A 102 1.22 20.50 -5.94
C PRO A 102 1.19 19.99 -4.49
N GLY A 103 0.21 20.38 -3.69
CA GLY A 103 0.04 19.80 -2.34
C GLY A 103 -0.38 18.33 -2.38
N ALA A 104 -1.26 17.93 -3.30
CA ALA A 104 -1.63 16.52 -3.49
C ALA A 104 -0.45 15.70 -4.00
N ASP A 105 0.35 16.25 -4.91
CA ASP A 105 1.58 15.63 -5.42
C ASP A 105 2.61 15.44 -4.27
N ASP A 106 2.70 16.40 -3.33
CA ASP A 106 3.57 16.28 -2.17
C ASP A 106 3.16 15.14 -1.21
N LYS A 107 1.86 14.99 -0.95
CA LYS A 107 1.36 13.82 -0.21
C LYS A 107 1.77 12.50 -0.84
N ILE A 108 1.63 12.39 -2.16
CA ILE A 108 2.03 11.17 -2.89
C ILE A 108 3.52 10.92 -2.69
N ARG A 109 4.35 11.97 -2.81
CA ARG A 109 5.80 11.89 -2.62
C ARG A 109 6.18 11.38 -1.23
N VAL A 110 5.61 11.94 -0.16
CA VAL A 110 5.91 11.49 1.22
C VAL A 110 5.44 10.05 1.43
N ALA A 111 4.26 9.68 0.93
CA ALA A 111 3.77 8.31 1.04
C ALA A 111 4.64 7.31 0.27
N CYS A 112 5.09 7.66 -0.94
CA CYS A 112 6.03 6.84 -1.72
C CYS A 112 7.36 6.70 -0.98
N HIS A 113 7.91 7.79 -0.44
CA HIS A 113 9.14 7.75 0.33
C HIS A 113 9.06 6.80 1.53
N ALA A 114 7.97 6.87 2.30
CA ALA A 114 7.73 5.98 3.43
C ALA A 114 7.62 4.50 3.00
N ALA A 115 6.89 4.23 1.91
CA ALA A 115 6.72 2.89 1.37
C ALA A 115 8.03 2.30 0.84
N ASP A 116 8.82 3.10 0.12
CA ASP A 116 10.13 2.70 -0.41
C ASP A 116 11.14 2.48 0.72
N GLY A 117 11.11 3.32 1.75
CA GLY A 117 11.89 3.13 2.98
C GLY A 117 11.59 1.80 3.65
N LEU A 118 10.30 1.49 3.88
CA LEU A 118 9.89 0.21 4.47
C LEU A 118 10.28 -0.99 3.60
N LYS A 119 10.13 -0.87 2.28
CA LYS A 119 10.56 -1.90 1.33
C LYS A 119 12.07 -2.11 1.38
N SER A 120 12.85 -1.04 1.50
CA SER A 120 14.31 -1.08 1.65
C SER A 120 14.73 -1.77 2.95
N HIS A 121 14.15 -1.40 4.10
CA HIS A 121 14.42 -2.07 5.38
C HIS A 121 14.09 -3.56 5.34
N LYS A 122 12.95 -3.93 4.74
CA LYS A 122 12.58 -5.34 4.54
C LYS A 122 13.61 -6.08 3.68
N ALA A 123 14.04 -5.48 2.57
CA ALA A 123 15.04 -6.08 1.68
C ALA A 123 16.39 -6.25 2.40
N HIS A 124 16.81 -5.25 3.17
CA HIS A 124 18.02 -5.29 3.99
C HIS A 124 17.99 -6.43 5.00
N MET A 125 16.93 -6.51 5.81
CA MET A 125 16.72 -7.59 6.78
C MET A 125 16.69 -8.98 6.12
N THR A 126 16.08 -9.09 4.94
CA THR A 126 16.07 -10.34 4.17
C THR A 126 17.48 -10.71 3.72
N SER A 127 18.28 -9.74 3.27
CA SER A 127 19.69 -9.94 2.91
C SER A 127 20.52 -10.39 4.11
N LEU A 128 20.38 -9.74 5.27
CA LEU A 128 21.07 -10.14 6.51
C LEU A 128 20.82 -11.60 6.87
N LEU A 129 19.55 -12.06 6.77
CA LEU A 129 19.19 -13.45 7.04
C LEU A 129 19.75 -14.44 6.01
N GLN A 130 19.96 -14.03 4.75
CA GLN A 130 20.59 -14.86 3.73
C GLN A 130 22.10 -15.07 3.99
N HIS A 131 22.76 -14.14 4.67
CA HIS A 131 24.17 -14.23 5.02
C HIS A 131 24.41 -15.00 6.34
N MET A 132 23.34 -15.50 6.98
CA MET A 132 23.47 -16.27 8.20
C MET A 132 24.20 -17.61 7.92
N PRO A 133 25.17 -18.03 8.75
CA PRO A 133 25.93 -19.26 8.54
C PRO A 133 25.09 -20.55 8.55
N GLU A 134 23.90 -20.50 9.14
CA GLU A 134 23.00 -21.63 9.24
C GLU A 134 21.90 -21.57 8.15
N PRO A 135 21.73 -22.65 7.36
CA PRO A 135 20.85 -22.66 6.18
C PRO A 135 19.35 -22.56 6.52
N GLU A 136 18.98 -22.84 7.77
CA GLU A 136 17.59 -22.76 8.25
C GLU A 136 17.06 -21.32 8.24
N TYR A 137 17.91 -20.34 8.54
CA TYR A 137 17.53 -18.92 8.56
C TYR A 137 17.29 -18.34 7.17
N GLY A 138 18.02 -18.83 6.16
CA GLY A 138 17.78 -18.45 4.76
C GLY A 138 16.41 -18.89 4.24
N GLN A 139 15.93 -20.08 4.64
CA GLN A 139 14.57 -20.54 4.33
C GLN A 139 13.51 -19.74 5.09
N MET A 140 13.80 -19.35 6.34
CA MET A 140 12.92 -18.55 7.19
C MET A 140 12.72 -17.13 6.68
N ALA A 141 13.73 -16.55 6.02
CA ALA A 141 13.66 -15.20 5.42
C ALA A 141 12.46 -15.04 4.46
N GLY A 142 12.17 -16.06 3.65
CA GLY A 142 11.00 -16.06 2.76
C GLY A 142 9.66 -16.18 3.49
N MET A 143 9.64 -16.84 4.65
CA MET A 143 8.44 -17.08 5.46
C MET A 143 8.02 -15.88 6.33
N LEU A 144 8.93 -14.93 6.59
CA LEU A 144 8.66 -13.73 7.40
C LEU A 144 7.66 -12.76 6.75
N SER A 145 7.32 -12.96 5.48
CA SER A 145 6.24 -12.23 4.81
C SER A 145 4.88 -12.69 5.35
N ARG A 146 4.42 -12.13 6.47
CA ARG A 146 3.07 -12.39 6.96
C ARG A 146 2.05 -11.92 5.91
N LYS A 147 1.28 -12.87 5.35
CA LYS A 147 0.11 -12.56 4.52
C LYS A 147 -1.03 -12.13 5.44
N THR A 148 -0.98 -10.91 5.93
CA THR A 148 -2.12 -10.32 6.64
C THR A 148 -3.18 -9.94 5.60
N VAL A 149 -4.26 -10.70 5.57
CA VAL A 149 -5.47 -10.32 4.84
C VAL A 149 -6.21 -9.33 5.72
N TYR A 150 -6.19 -8.05 5.35
CA TYR A 150 -6.99 -7.04 6.02
C TYR A 150 -8.38 -7.03 5.37
N PRO A 151 -9.44 -7.51 6.06
CA PRO A 151 -10.76 -7.64 5.46
C PRO A 151 -11.37 -6.29 5.03
N HIS A 152 -10.87 -5.18 5.58
CA HIS A 152 -11.30 -3.82 5.28
C HIS A 152 -10.45 -3.12 4.20
N VAL A 153 -9.31 -3.69 3.81
CA VAL A 153 -8.49 -3.13 2.72
C VAL A 153 -8.95 -3.81 1.44
N ALA A 154 -9.54 -3.03 0.54
CA ALA A 154 -9.94 -3.54 -0.76
C ALA A 154 -8.73 -4.19 -1.45
N THR A 155 -8.86 -5.46 -1.85
CA THR A 155 -7.84 -6.20 -2.63
C THR A 155 -7.62 -5.62 -4.03
N ARG A 156 -8.35 -4.57 -4.40
CA ARG A 156 -8.19 -3.89 -5.69
C ARG A 156 -6.93 -3.03 -5.67
N HIS A 157 -5.95 -3.42 -6.46
CA HIS A 157 -4.93 -2.51 -6.94
C HIS A 157 -5.60 -1.41 -7.76
N TYR A 158 -5.52 -0.17 -7.27
CA TYR A 158 -5.91 1.00 -8.05
C TYR A 158 -4.88 1.15 -9.17
N VAL A 159 -5.22 0.66 -10.37
CA VAL A 159 -4.44 0.99 -11.57
C VAL A 159 -4.70 2.47 -11.84
N PRO A 160 -3.68 3.34 -11.82
CA PRO A 160 -3.88 4.74 -12.12
C PRO A 160 -4.54 4.88 -13.49
N ALA A 161 -5.61 5.66 -13.56
CA ALA A 161 -6.28 5.96 -14.82
C ALA A 161 -5.27 6.65 -15.75
N GLY A 162 -4.74 5.90 -16.72
CA GLY A 162 -3.77 6.39 -17.70
C GLY A 162 -2.63 5.42 -18.06
N ILE A 163 -2.36 4.39 -17.25
CA ILE A 163 -1.21 3.48 -17.50
C ILE A 163 -1.61 2.22 -18.31
N ALA A 164 -2.87 1.81 -18.22
CA ALA A 164 -3.38 0.71 -19.01
C ALA A 164 -3.87 1.21 -20.38
N GLY A 165 -2.96 1.32 -21.33
CA GLY A 165 -3.25 1.24 -22.76
C GLY A 165 -4.16 2.35 -23.30
N GLU A 166 -3.54 3.27 -24.00
CA GLU A 166 -4.15 4.04 -25.08
C GLU A 166 -5.03 3.12 -25.96
N GLY A 167 -6.37 3.25 -25.87
CA GLY A 167 -7.27 2.53 -26.76
C GLY A 167 -8.65 2.17 -26.20
N GLY A 168 -9.66 2.98 -26.56
CA GLY A 168 -10.98 2.43 -26.89
C GLY A 168 -12.09 2.61 -25.85
N ARG A 169 -13.10 3.39 -26.25
CA ARG A 169 -14.40 3.69 -25.60
C ARG A 169 -15.23 2.49 -25.09
N ARG A 170 -14.75 1.24 -25.11
CA ARG A 170 -15.55 0.04 -24.84
C ARG A 170 -15.57 -0.42 -23.37
N GLN A 171 -14.69 0.03 -22.49
CA GLN A 171 -14.72 -0.40 -21.08
C GLN A 171 -15.74 0.32 -20.19
N ARG A 172 -16.34 1.43 -20.64
CA ARG A 172 -17.31 2.19 -19.82
C ARG A 172 -18.62 1.43 -19.52
N ARG A 173 -18.93 0.33 -20.21
CA ARG A 173 -20.13 -0.47 -19.93
C ARG A 173 -19.91 -1.67 -18.99
N SER A 174 -18.66 -2.11 -18.78
CA SER A 174 -18.39 -3.29 -17.93
C SER A 174 -18.26 -2.94 -16.45
N ALA A 175 -18.16 -1.66 -16.09
CA ALA A 175 -18.01 -1.21 -14.71
C ALA A 175 -19.36 -0.86 -14.02
N LEU A 176 -20.49 -0.89 -14.73
CA LEU A 176 -21.80 -0.50 -14.18
C LEU A 176 -22.71 -1.69 -13.79
N LEU A 177 -22.25 -2.94 -13.92
CA LEU A 177 -23.08 -4.14 -13.69
C LEU A 177 -22.56 -5.06 -12.56
N SER A 178 -21.67 -4.56 -11.70
CA SER A 178 -21.10 -5.34 -10.57
C SER A 178 -21.70 -4.98 -9.20
N ASN A 179 -22.88 -4.34 -9.16
CA ASN A 179 -23.64 -4.11 -7.93
C ASN A 179 -25.04 -4.72 -8.09
N GLY A 180 -25.29 -5.86 -7.44
CA GLY A 180 -26.62 -6.47 -7.40
C GLY A 180 -26.57 -7.93 -6.98
N ALA A 181 -26.86 -8.16 -5.71
CA ALA A 181 -27.01 -9.48 -5.13
C ALA A 181 -28.31 -10.17 -5.61
N VAL A 182 -28.31 -11.51 -5.61
CA VAL A 182 -29.48 -12.41 -5.43
C VAL A 182 -30.65 -12.26 -6.42
N MET A 183 -30.77 -13.19 -7.39
CA MET A 183 -32.00 -13.95 -7.69
C MET A 183 -31.87 -14.85 -8.93
N GLU A 184 -32.23 -16.12 -8.72
CA GLU A 184 -32.96 -17.03 -9.62
C GLU A 184 -32.40 -17.45 -10.98
N ALA A 185 -32.43 -18.77 -11.17
CA ALA A 185 -32.04 -19.49 -12.36
C ALA A 185 -33.14 -19.53 -13.44
N THR A 186 -32.68 -19.75 -14.68
CA THR A 186 -33.35 -20.42 -15.83
C THR A 186 -34.22 -19.58 -16.81
N PRO A 187 -34.46 -20.04 -18.06
CA PRO A 187 -33.69 -19.62 -19.24
C PRO A 187 -34.57 -19.09 -20.39
N ASN A 188 -34.02 -18.28 -21.30
CA ASN A 188 -34.39 -18.28 -22.73
C ASN A 188 -33.72 -17.12 -23.47
N LYS A 189 -33.04 -17.42 -24.59
CA LYS A 189 -33.29 -16.74 -25.86
C LYS A 189 -32.68 -17.49 -27.03
N ARG A 190 -33.58 -17.83 -27.95
CA ARG A 190 -33.41 -18.57 -29.21
C ARG A 190 -32.30 -17.99 -30.08
N LYS A 191 -31.46 -18.89 -30.60
CA LYS A 191 -30.54 -18.71 -31.71
C LYS A 191 -31.34 -18.35 -32.99
N ARG A 192 -31.13 -17.17 -33.55
CA ARG A 192 -31.62 -16.81 -34.90
C ARG A 192 -30.48 -17.08 -35.89
N VAL A 193 -30.74 -17.98 -36.82
CA VAL A 193 -29.87 -18.35 -37.95
C VAL A 193 -29.85 -17.19 -38.95
N ALA A 194 -28.65 -16.84 -39.45
CA ALA A 194 -28.49 -15.90 -40.55
C ALA A 194 -28.89 -16.59 -41.86
N ALA A 195 -29.76 -15.96 -42.65
CA ALA A 195 -30.01 -16.33 -44.03
C ALA A 195 -28.89 -15.76 -44.90
N ASP A 196 -28.37 -16.62 -45.77
CA ASP A 196 -27.41 -16.37 -46.83
C ASP A 196 -28.22 -16.10 -48.11
N ASP A 197 -27.97 -14.98 -48.78
CA ASP A 197 -28.53 -14.68 -50.12
C ASP A 197 -27.38 -14.79 -51.13
N GLY A 198 -27.45 -15.83 -51.95
CA GLY A 198 -26.69 -16.07 -53.16
C GLY A 198 -27.56 -16.84 -54.14
#